data_AF-A0A348XJH3-F1
#
_entry.id   AF-A0A348XJH3-F1
#
_cell.length_a   1.000
_cell.length_b   1.000
_cell.length_c   1.000
_cell.angle_alpha   90.00
_cell.angle_beta   90.00
_cell.angle_gamma   90.00
#
_symmetry.space_group_name_H-M   'P 1'
#
loop_
_entity.id
_entity.type
_entity.pdbx_description
1 polymer ?
#
loop_
_entity_poly.entity_id
_entity_poly.type
_entity_poly.pdbx_seq_one_letter_code
_entity_poly.pdbx_strand_id
1 'polypeptide(L)'
;MAQLKTTLLAVLVCIATMSLVSGCGSKEKPADTRASQTGDTGDAAAQAEAVAAKAQAESEALDAAAEAVVQKAVQEAAAAKAKADAEAMARKAAAEVAAQKAAQEAAAATAAEEARKAAAAIQAAALKAAQGKYDGALAVINTYIASGDYPAALKGIQDTLSLSNLSNPQQSTLNTLMGTVKEKMAAAALKEAGVDEATQKAATGAAKALGGLLNK
;
A
#
# COMPACT_ATOMS: atom_id res chain seq x y z
N MET A 1 18.61 26.44 26.25
CA MET A 1 19.64 27.44 26.62
C MET A 1 19.68 27.79 28.11
N ALA A 2 18.61 27.60 28.90
CA ALA A 2 18.62 27.88 30.34
C ALA A 2 19.45 26.88 31.16
N GLN A 3 19.39 25.58 30.86
CA GLN A 3 20.10 24.56 31.65
C GLN A 3 21.63 24.60 31.51
N LEU A 4 22.17 24.96 30.35
CA LEU A 4 23.62 25.02 30.13
C LEU A 4 24.29 26.09 31.01
N LYS A 5 23.59 27.19 31.28
CA LYS A 5 24.08 28.28 32.13
C LYS A 5 24.15 27.86 33.60
N THR A 6 23.19 27.06 34.06
CA THR A 6 23.12 26.60 35.45
C THR A 6 24.26 25.62 35.78
N THR A 7 24.59 24.72 34.85
CA THR A 7 25.65 23.72 35.06
C THR A 7 27.04 24.37 35.03
N LEU A 8 27.27 25.34 34.14
CA LEU A 8 28.53 26.07 34.08
C LEU A 8 28.78 26.87 35.37
N LEU A 9 27.73 27.50 35.92
CA LEU A 9 27.83 28.27 37.16
C LEU A 9 28.14 27.35 38.36
N ALA A 10 27.55 26.15 38.41
CA ALA A 10 27.78 25.19 39.48
C ALA A 10 29.23 24.67 39.51
N VAL A 11 29.81 24.39 38.33
CA VAL A 11 31.21 23.95 38.23
C VAL A 11 32.18 25.05 38.65
N LEU A 12 31.90 26.30 38.26
CA LEU A 12 32.73 27.46 38.62
C LEU A 12 32.71 27.77 40.13
N VAL A 13 31.56 27.57 40.79
CA VAL A 13 31.41 27.69 42.26
C VAL A 13 32.13 26.56 43.02
N CYS A 14 32.14 25.33 42.49
CA CYS A 14 32.89 24.23 43.10
C CYS A 14 34.42 24.43 43.04
N ILE A 15 34.93 25.03 41.97
CA ILE A 15 36.36 25.33 41.82
C ILE A 15 36.78 26.46 42.77
N ALA A 16 35.95 27.51 42.92
CA ALA A 16 36.25 28.63 43.81
C ALA A 16 36.22 28.27 45.31
N THR A 17 35.42 27.29 45.73
CA THR A 17 35.31 26.91 47.16
C THR A 17 36.44 25.99 47.63
N MET A 18 37.08 25.24 46.73
CA MET A 18 38.22 24.37 47.06
C MET A 18 39.54 25.14 47.26
N SER A 19 39.65 26.38 46.76
CA SER A 19 40.87 27.20 46.87
C SER A 19 40.95 28.09 48.12
N LEU A 20 39.90 28.15 48.95
CA LEU A 20 39.81 29.03 50.14
C LEU A 20 40.03 28.32 51.49
N VAL A 21 40.34 27.02 51.51
CA VAL A 21 40.58 26.23 52.74
C VAL A 21 42.08 25.91 52.91
N SER A 22 42.94 26.93 52.91
CA SER A 22 44.31 26.80 53.43
C SER A 22 44.88 28.17 53.78
N GLY A 23 44.66 28.60 55.04
CA GLY A 23 45.48 29.64 55.66
C GLY A 23 44.71 30.65 56.51
N CYS A 24 44.58 30.37 57.82
CA CYS A 24 44.81 31.32 58.92
C CYS A 24 44.37 30.73 60.27
N GLY A 25 45.27 30.73 61.26
CA GLY A 25 44.84 30.72 62.66
C GLY A 25 45.80 30.09 63.67
N SER A 26 46.91 30.76 64.01
CA SER A 26 47.50 30.72 65.36
C SER A 26 48.40 31.95 65.61
N LYS A 27 48.09 32.70 66.66
CA LYS A 27 48.78 33.93 67.12
C LYS A 27 49.90 33.59 68.14
N GLU A 28 51.09 34.17 67.91
CA GLU A 28 52.14 34.74 68.81
C GLU A 28 52.30 34.19 70.27
N LYS A 29 53.41 33.52 70.67
CA LYS A 29 54.81 33.93 71.06
C LYS A 29 54.99 34.23 72.58
N PRO A 30 56.21 34.17 73.22
CA PRO A 30 57.58 34.12 72.64
C PRO A 30 58.64 33.19 73.31
N ALA A 31 59.76 33.05 72.56
CA ALA A 31 61.17 32.77 72.94
C ALA A 31 61.47 31.50 73.77
N ASP A 32 62.46 30.67 73.40
CA ASP A 32 63.87 31.01 73.42
C ASP A 32 64.69 29.87 72.79
N THR A 33 65.47 30.10 71.73
CA THR A 33 66.86 29.60 71.65
C THR A 33 67.61 30.25 70.48
N ARG A 34 68.69 30.92 70.85
CA ARG A 34 69.80 31.32 69.99
C ARG A 34 70.36 30.11 69.22
N ALA A 35 70.35 30.18 67.90
CA ALA A 35 71.35 29.53 67.06
C ALA A 35 71.75 30.50 65.96
N SER A 36 72.99 30.96 66.06
CA SER A 36 73.72 31.67 65.03
C SER A 36 73.84 30.79 63.79
N GLN A 37 73.10 31.11 62.73
CA GLN A 37 73.44 30.73 61.35
C GLN A 37 73.37 31.99 60.48
N THR A 38 74.45 32.74 60.52
CA THR A 38 74.89 33.53 59.37
C THR A 38 75.36 32.55 58.31
N GLY A 39 74.52 32.24 57.33
CA GLY A 39 74.89 31.32 56.25
C GLY A 39 73.72 31.05 55.32
N ASP A 40 73.82 31.63 54.13
CA ASP A 40 73.09 31.28 52.91
C ASP A 40 71.66 31.83 52.71
N THR A 41 71.60 33.11 52.32
CA THR A 41 70.41 33.71 51.69
C THR A 41 70.13 33.19 50.28
N GLY A 42 70.97 32.31 49.72
CA GLY A 42 70.77 31.68 48.40
C GLY A 42 69.66 30.64 48.38
N ASP A 43 69.52 29.85 49.45
CA ASP A 43 68.57 28.72 49.50
C ASP A 43 67.10 29.15 49.65
N ALA A 44 66.82 30.23 50.38
CA ALA A 44 65.45 30.73 50.54
C ALA A 44 64.91 31.40 49.26
N ALA A 45 65.77 32.09 48.52
CA ALA A 45 65.43 32.68 47.23
C ALA A 45 65.20 31.59 46.17
N ALA A 46 66.07 30.57 46.13
CA ALA A 46 65.93 29.42 45.24
C ALA A 46 64.66 28.60 45.55
N GLN A 47 64.29 28.44 46.83
CA GLN A 47 63.03 27.79 47.22
C GLN A 47 61.79 28.61 46.84
N ALA A 48 61.83 29.94 46.98
CA ALA A 48 60.72 30.81 46.58
C ALA A 48 60.50 30.78 45.05
N GLU A 49 61.59 30.77 44.27
CA GLU A 49 61.54 30.65 42.80
C GLU A 49 61.03 29.27 42.36
N ALA A 50 61.43 28.19 43.04
CA ALA A 50 60.93 26.84 42.78
C ALA A 50 59.42 26.69 43.11
N VAL A 51 58.94 27.32 44.18
CA VAL A 51 57.52 27.33 44.54
C VAL A 51 56.70 28.16 43.54
N ALA A 52 57.22 29.31 43.08
CA ALA A 52 56.58 30.12 42.06
C ALA A 52 56.50 29.40 40.70
N ALA A 53 57.58 28.74 40.29
CA ALA A 53 57.62 27.93 39.05
C ALA A 53 56.64 26.74 39.12
N LYS A 54 56.54 26.08 40.28
CA LYS A 54 55.58 24.99 40.49
C LYS A 54 54.13 25.50 40.45
N ALA A 55 53.83 26.62 41.10
CA ALA A 55 52.50 27.22 41.06
C ALA A 55 52.10 27.67 39.65
N GLN A 56 53.04 28.20 38.87
CA GLN A 56 52.80 28.55 37.48
C GLN A 56 52.52 27.31 36.62
N ALA A 57 53.30 26.23 36.78
CA ALA A 57 53.08 24.98 36.07
C ALA A 57 51.73 24.33 36.43
N GLU A 58 51.32 24.39 37.70
CA GLU A 58 50.00 23.91 38.15
C GLU A 58 48.86 24.76 37.58
N SER A 59 49.03 26.08 37.47
CA SER A 59 48.05 26.97 36.82
C SER A 59 47.89 26.68 35.33
N GLU A 60 48.99 26.54 34.59
CA GLU A 60 48.97 26.21 33.16
C GLU A 60 48.36 24.81 32.91
N ALA A 61 48.61 23.85 33.80
CA ALA A 61 47.99 22.52 33.73
C ALA A 61 46.48 22.56 34.00
N LEU A 62 46.02 23.41 34.93
CA LEU A 62 44.59 23.62 35.20
C LEU A 62 43.88 24.30 34.03
N ASP A 63 44.50 25.31 33.42
CA ASP A 63 43.94 25.99 32.25
C ASP A 63 43.81 25.03 31.05
N ALA A 64 44.85 24.22 30.78
CA ALA A 64 44.81 23.19 29.74
C ALA A 64 43.75 22.11 30.04
N ALA A 65 43.58 21.70 31.30
CA ALA A 65 42.55 20.76 31.70
C ALA A 65 41.13 21.35 31.55
N ALA A 66 40.95 22.62 31.90
CA ALA A 66 39.67 23.32 31.72
C ALA A 66 39.30 23.44 30.24
N GLU A 67 40.26 23.78 29.37
CA GLU A 67 40.05 23.86 27.93
C GLU A 67 39.70 22.48 27.34
N ALA A 68 40.38 21.41 27.77
CA ALA A 68 40.07 20.05 27.34
C ALA A 68 38.64 19.61 27.74
N VAL A 69 38.17 19.98 28.94
CA VAL A 69 36.80 19.72 29.39
C VAL A 69 35.78 20.47 28.53
N VAL A 70 36.04 21.74 28.22
CA VAL A 70 35.17 22.55 27.35
C VAL A 70 35.11 21.97 25.93
N GLN A 71 36.26 21.62 25.35
CA GLN A 71 36.32 21.02 24.02
C GLN A 71 35.56 19.69 23.95
N LYS A 72 35.70 18.83 24.97
CA LYS A 72 34.93 17.58 25.08
C LYS A 72 33.43 17.84 25.15
N ALA A 73 32.99 18.79 25.98
CA ALA A 73 31.57 19.13 26.09
C ALA A 73 30.99 19.68 24.77
N VAL A 74 31.76 20.48 24.02
CA VAL A 74 31.37 20.97 22.70
C VAL A 74 31.24 19.82 21.69
N GLN A 75 32.18 18.87 21.69
CA GLN A 75 32.13 17.70 20.81
C GLN A 75 30.93 16.80 21.11
N GLU A 76 30.63 16.53 22.39
CA GLU A 76 29.46 15.75 22.80
C GLU A 76 28.14 16.42 22.40
N ALA A 77 28.05 17.75 22.57
CA ALA A 77 26.88 18.52 22.13
C ALA A 77 26.71 18.51 20.60
N ALA A 78 27.81 18.61 19.85
CA ALA A 78 27.79 18.52 18.39
C ALA A 78 27.36 17.12 17.91
N ALA A 79 27.87 16.06 18.55
CA ALA A 79 27.49 14.69 18.25
C ALA A 79 26.01 14.41 18.56
N ALA A 80 25.50 14.91 19.69
CA ALA A 80 24.09 14.80 20.06
C ALA A 80 23.19 15.52 19.06
N LYS A 81 23.57 16.72 18.62
CA LYS A 81 22.84 17.47 17.60
C LYS A 81 22.85 16.74 16.24
N ALA A 82 24.01 16.26 15.81
CA ALA A 82 24.13 15.51 14.56
C ALA A 82 23.28 14.23 14.56
N LYS A 83 23.23 13.52 15.71
CA LYS A 83 22.36 12.36 15.89
C LYS A 83 20.89 12.73 15.79
N ALA A 84 20.45 13.80 16.45
CA ALA A 84 19.07 14.27 16.38
C ALA A 84 18.66 14.70 14.96
N ASP A 85 19.55 15.39 14.25
CA ASP A 85 19.32 15.81 12.86
C ASP A 85 19.22 14.58 11.93
N ALA A 86 20.07 13.57 12.12
CA ALA A 86 20.00 12.32 11.36
C ALA A 86 18.70 11.54 11.61
N GLU A 87 18.26 11.43 12.87
CA GLU A 87 16.98 10.79 13.22
C GLU A 87 15.78 11.55 12.62
N ALA A 88 15.82 12.89 12.61
CA ALA A 88 14.79 13.70 11.99
C ALA A 88 14.73 13.51 10.47
N MET A 89 15.88 13.44 9.80
CA MET A 89 15.94 13.14 8.35
C MET A 89 15.43 11.74 8.05
N ALA A 90 15.79 10.73 8.86
CA ALA A 90 15.31 9.36 8.68
C ALA A 90 13.78 9.26 8.85
N ARG A 91 13.21 9.94 9.85
CA ARG A 91 11.76 10.02 10.04
C ARG A 91 11.06 10.71 8.87
N LYS A 92 11.63 11.81 8.37
CA LYS A 92 11.10 12.51 7.20
C LYS A 92 11.10 11.64 5.95
N ALA A 93 12.21 10.94 5.69
CA ALA A 93 12.32 10.02 4.56
C ALA A 93 11.34 8.85 4.67
N ALA A 94 11.19 8.26 5.87
CA ALA A 94 10.22 7.19 6.11
C ALA A 94 8.77 7.65 5.88
N ALA A 95 8.43 8.87 6.32
CA ALA A 95 7.10 9.46 6.09
C ALA A 95 6.83 9.71 4.60
N GLU A 96 7.84 10.16 3.85
CA GLU A 96 7.72 10.36 2.40
C GLU A 96 7.51 9.04 1.65
N VAL A 97 8.26 8.00 2.01
CA VAL A 97 8.07 6.65 1.44
C VAL A 97 6.67 6.12 1.75
N ALA A 98 6.17 6.30 2.98
CA ALA A 98 4.82 5.89 3.35
C ALA A 98 3.75 6.66 2.55
N ALA A 99 3.93 7.97 2.36
CA ALA A 99 3.01 8.79 1.57
C ALA A 99 2.99 8.38 0.08
N GLN A 100 4.16 8.12 -0.50
CA GLN A 100 4.26 7.63 -1.87
C GLN A 100 3.58 6.27 -2.04
N LYS A 101 3.76 5.35 -1.08
CA LYS A 101 3.09 4.04 -1.10
C LYS A 101 1.56 4.18 -1.03
N ALA A 102 1.05 5.01 -0.12
CA ALA A 102 -0.39 5.25 -0.01
C ALA A 102 -0.97 5.87 -1.29
N ALA A 103 -0.25 6.81 -1.92
CA ALA A 103 -0.66 7.39 -3.20
C ALA A 103 -0.69 6.36 -4.34
N GLN A 104 0.31 5.45 -4.40
CA GLN A 104 0.33 4.37 -5.38
C GLN A 104 -0.82 3.37 -5.18
N GLU A 105 -1.11 2.99 -3.94
CA GLU A 105 -2.23 2.10 -3.61
C GLU A 105 -3.59 2.73 -3.99
N ALA A 106 -3.77 4.02 -3.72
CA ALA A 106 -4.97 4.75 -4.12
C ALA A 106 -5.11 4.82 -5.65
N ALA A 107 -4.03 5.14 -6.37
CA ALA A 107 -4.04 5.18 -7.84
C ALA A 107 -4.35 3.81 -8.45
N ALA A 108 -3.78 2.74 -7.91
CA ALA A 108 -4.04 1.37 -8.35
C ALA A 108 -5.51 0.96 -8.13
N ALA A 109 -6.12 1.37 -7.00
CA ALA A 109 -7.53 1.11 -6.73
C ALA A 109 -8.44 1.82 -7.73
N THR A 110 -8.17 3.09 -8.05
CA THR A 110 -8.93 3.84 -9.07
C THR A 110 -8.81 3.21 -10.45
N ALA A 111 -7.59 2.85 -10.88
CA ALA A 111 -7.37 2.19 -12.16
C ALA A 111 -8.09 0.83 -12.26
N ALA A 112 -8.13 0.06 -11.17
CA ALA A 112 -8.85 -1.20 -11.12
C ALA A 112 -10.38 -1.01 -11.24
N GLU A 113 -10.94 0.04 -10.65
CA GLU A 113 -12.37 0.36 -10.78
C GLU A 113 -12.73 0.75 -12.22
N GLU A 114 -11.91 1.60 -12.86
CA GLU A 114 -12.10 1.99 -14.25
C GLU A 114 -12.01 0.78 -15.20
N ALA A 115 -11.03 -0.10 -14.99
CA ALA A 115 -10.90 -1.34 -15.75
C ALA A 115 -12.13 -2.25 -15.59
N ARG A 116 -12.69 -2.37 -14.37
CA ARG A 116 -13.93 -3.12 -14.12
C ARG A 116 -15.12 -2.51 -14.85
N LYS A 117 -15.27 -1.19 -14.84
CA LYS A 117 -16.34 -0.50 -15.58
C LYS A 117 -16.20 -0.70 -17.08
N ALA A 118 -14.99 -0.59 -17.63
CA ALA A 118 -14.73 -0.84 -19.04
C ALA A 118 -15.06 -2.28 -19.45
N ALA A 119 -14.64 -3.27 -18.64
CA ALA A 119 -14.96 -4.68 -18.88
C ALA A 119 -16.48 -4.93 -18.85
N ALA A 120 -17.20 -4.34 -17.88
CA ALA A 120 -18.65 -4.44 -17.79
C ALA A 120 -19.35 -3.81 -19.01
N ALA A 121 -18.86 -2.66 -19.49
CA ALA A 121 -19.39 -2.00 -20.69
C ALA A 121 -19.19 -2.86 -21.95
N ILE A 122 -18.03 -3.49 -22.10
CA ILE A 122 -17.74 -4.41 -23.22
C ILE A 122 -18.68 -5.62 -23.17
N GLN A 123 -18.87 -6.23 -22.00
CA GLN A 123 -19.80 -7.34 -21.85
C GLN A 123 -21.24 -6.92 -22.17
N ALA A 124 -21.69 -5.77 -21.67
CA ALA A 124 -23.04 -5.25 -21.95
C ALA A 124 -23.24 -4.99 -23.45
N ALA A 125 -22.23 -4.43 -24.14
CA ALA A 125 -22.27 -4.22 -25.58
C ALA A 125 -22.32 -5.56 -26.35
N ALA A 126 -21.55 -6.55 -25.93
CA ALA A 126 -21.57 -7.89 -26.53
C ALA A 126 -22.93 -8.59 -26.36
N LEU A 127 -23.53 -8.49 -25.18
CA LEU A 127 -24.88 -9.02 -24.91
C LEU A 127 -25.95 -8.32 -25.77
N LYS A 128 -25.90 -6.98 -25.85
CA LYS A 128 -26.82 -6.21 -26.69
C LYS A 128 -26.68 -6.57 -28.18
N ALA A 129 -25.46 -6.75 -28.66
CA ALA A 129 -25.20 -7.18 -30.04
C ALA A 129 -25.72 -8.61 -30.29
N ALA A 130 -25.53 -9.53 -29.33
CA ALA A 130 -26.06 -10.89 -29.42
C ALA A 130 -27.59 -10.91 -29.43
N GLN A 131 -28.23 -10.10 -28.58
CA GLN A 131 -29.68 -9.96 -28.55
C GLN A 131 -30.22 -9.42 -29.87
N GLY A 132 -29.61 -8.37 -30.43
CA GLY A 132 -30.00 -7.84 -31.74
C GLY A 132 -29.89 -8.87 -32.88
N LYS A 133 -28.87 -9.74 -32.85
CA LYS A 133 -28.76 -10.86 -33.81
C LYS A 133 -29.88 -11.88 -33.64
N TYR A 134 -30.21 -12.25 -32.40
CA TYR A 134 -31.32 -13.16 -32.11
C TYR A 134 -32.66 -12.58 -32.58
N ASP A 135 -32.95 -11.32 -32.22
CA ASP A 135 -34.21 -10.66 -32.57
C ASP A 135 -34.37 -10.52 -34.10
N GLY A 136 -33.29 -10.14 -34.79
CA GLY A 136 -33.27 -10.09 -36.25
C GLY A 136 -33.48 -11.46 -36.91
N ALA A 137 -32.83 -12.50 -36.39
CA ALA A 137 -33.02 -13.86 -36.90
C ALA A 137 -34.45 -14.36 -36.67
N LEU A 138 -35.03 -14.08 -35.50
CA LEU A 138 -36.41 -14.45 -35.18
C LEU A 138 -37.42 -13.75 -36.10
N ALA A 139 -37.20 -12.48 -36.45
CA ALA A 139 -38.02 -11.76 -37.40
C ALA A 139 -38.01 -12.43 -38.78
N VAL A 140 -36.82 -12.78 -39.30
CA VAL A 140 -36.66 -13.48 -40.59
C VAL A 140 -37.35 -14.86 -40.57
N ILE A 141 -37.16 -15.64 -39.50
CA ILE A 141 -37.82 -16.93 -39.33
C ILE A 141 -39.35 -16.78 -39.37
N ASN A 142 -39.89 -15.78 -38.66
CA ASN A 142 -41.33 -15.52 -38.66
C ASN A 142 -41.84 -15.11 -40.05
N THR A 143 -41.07 -14.38 -40.84
CA THR A 143 -41.41 -14.07 -42.24
C THR A 143 -41.48 -15.33 -43.09
N TYR A 144 -40.53 -16.26 -42.95
CA TYR A 144 -40.58 -17.54 -43.66
C TYR A 144 -41.79 -18.38 -43.26
N ILE A 145 -42.09 -18.46 -41.95
CA ILE A 145 -43.29 -19.14 -41.45
C ILE A 145 -44.56 -18.53 -42.04
N ALA A 146 -44.67 -17.19 -42.05
CA ALA A 146 -45.83 -16.49 -42.61
C ALA A 146 -45.98 -16.69 -44.13
N SER A 147 -44.86 -16.82 -44.84
CA SER A 147 -44.82 -17.07 -46.29
C SER A 147 -45.04 -18.54 -46.64
N GLY A 148 -45.12 -19.44 -45.64
CA GLY A 148 -45.23 -20.88 -45.85
C GLY A 148 -43.92 -21.57 -46.27
N ASP A 149 -42.79 -20.86 -46.28
CA ASP A 149 -41.48 -21.42 -46.58
C ASP A 149 -40.89 -22.10 -45.33
N TYR A 150 -41.49 -23.24 -44.97
CA TYR A 150 -41.07 -24.02 -43.81
C TYR A 150 -39.63 -24.56 -43.90
N PRO A 151 -39.09 -24.96 -45.07
CA PRO A 151 -37.68 -25.34 -45.19
C PRO A 151 -36.73 -24.19 -44.83
N ALA A 152 -36.96 -22.97 -45.35
CA ALA A 152 -36.14 -21.81 -45.01
C ALA A 152 -36.28 -21.43 -43.53
N ALA A 153 -37.49 -21.50 -42.97
CA ALA A 153 -37.72 -21.29 -41.53
C ALA A 153 -36.92 -22.28 -40.67
N LEU A 154 -36.92 -23.56 -41.03
CA LEU A 154 -36.21 -24.60 -40.29
C LEU A 154 -34.69 -24.38 -40.31
N LYS A 155 -34.14 -24.03 -41.47
CA LYS A 155 -32.72 -23.66 -41.61
C LYS A 155 -32.39 -22.43 -40.76
N GLY A 156 -33.22 -21.38 -40.82
CA GLY A 156 -33.03 -20.18 -40.02
C GLY A 156 -33.01 -20.47 -38.52
N ILE A 157 -33.88 -21.37 -38.03
CA ILE A 157 -33.89 -21.79 -36.63
C ILE A 157 -32.60 -22.54 -36.25
N GLN A 158 -32.13 -23.47 -37.08
CA GLN A 158 -30.88 -24.20 -36.85
C GLN A 158 -29.67 -23.28 -36.84
N ASP A 159 -29.57 -22.37 -37.82
CA ASP A 159 -28.51 -21.37 -37.89
C ASP A 159 -28.53 -20.49 -36.63
N THR A 160 -29.71 -20.10 -36.16
CA THR A 160 -29.84 -19.29 -34.93
C THR A 160 -29.44 -20.08 -33.68
N LEU A 161 -29.83 -21.35 -33.57
CA LEU A 161 -29.43 -22.25 -32.46
C LEU A 161 -27.91 -22.45 -32.36
N SER A 162 -27.17 -22.25 -33.46
CA SER A 162 -25.71 -22.33 -33.47
C SER A 162 -25.01 -21.09 -32.86
N LEU A 163 -25.76 -20.03 -32.56
CA LEU A 163 -25.21 -18.81 -31.94
C LEU A 163 -24.74 -19.10 -30.51
N SER A 164 -23.48 -18.78 -30.22
CA SER A 164 -22.79 -19.14 -28.97
C SER A 164 -23.30 -18.44 -27.70
N ASN A 165 -24.20 -17.44 -27.83
CA ASN A 165 -24.65 -16.58 -26.74
C ASN A 165 -26.17 -16.61 -26.54
N LEU A 166 -26.82 -17.72 -26.88
CA LEU A 166 -28.25 -17.89 -26.63
C LEU A 166 -28.51 -18.20 -25.15
N SER A 167 -29.39 -17.42 -24.54
CA SER A 167 -29.94 -17.72 -23.22
C SER A 167 -30.83 -18.96 -23.26
N ASN A 168 -30.98 -19.64 -22.12
CA ASN A 168 -31.86 -20.83 -22.01
C ASN A 168 -33.30 -20.56 -22.48
N PRO A 169 -33.93 -19.40 -22.17
CA PRO A 169 -35.24 -19.07 -22.73
C PRO A 169 -35.24 -18.98 -24.27
N GLN A 170 -34.22 -18.34 -24.87
CA GLN A 170 -34.12 -18.22 -26.32
C GLN A 170 -33.94 -19.58 -27.01
N GLN A 171 -33.11 -20.47 -26.44
CA GLN A 171 -32.96 -21.84 -26.94
C GLN A 171 -34.28 -22.61 -26.86
N SER A 172 -35.01 -22.48 -25.74
CA SER A 172 -36.32 -23.10 -25.55
C SER A 172 -37.32 -22.62 -26.61
N THR A 173 -37.42 -21.30 -26.84
CA THR A 173 -38.28 -20.71 -27.87
C THR A 173 -37.96 -21.26 -29.26
N LEU A 174 -36.68 -21.29 -29.64
CA LEU A 174 -36.26 -21.81 -30.95
C LEU A 174 -36.56 -23.30 -31.10
N ASN A 175 -36.38 -24.11 -30.04
CA ASN A 175 -36.71 -25.53 -30.07
C ASN A 175 -38.21 -25.79 -30.21
N THR A 176 -39.05 -25.03 -29.51
CA THR A 176 -40.52 -25.08 -29.70
C THR A 176 -40.89 -24.70 -31.12
N LEU A 177 -40.32 -23.61 -31.65
CA LEU A 177 -40.59 -23.13 -33.00
C LEU A 177 -40.18 -24.17 -34.05
N MET A 178 -39.03 -24.83 -33.86
CA MET A 178 -38.57 -25.93 -34.72
C MET A 178 -39.59 -27.08 -34.76
N GLY A 179 -40.15 -27.46 -33.60
CA GLY A 179 -41.20 -28.48 -33.52
C GLY A 179 -42.45 -28.09 -34.32
N THR A 180 -42.93 -26.86 -34.12
CA THR A 180 -44.10 -26.34 -34.85
C THR A 180 -43.86 -26.25 -36.36
N VAL A 181 -42.69 -25.80 -36.80
CA VAL A 181 -42.34 -25.72 -38.24
C VAL A 181 -42.31 -27.11 -38.87
N LYS A 182 -41.74 -28.12 -38.18
CA LYS A 182 -41.75 -29.51 -38.66
C LYS A 182 -43.16 -30.06 -38.81
N GLU A 183 -44.03 -29.79 -37.85
CA GLU A 183 -45.44 -30.21 -37.89
C GLU A 183 -46.19 -29.55 -39.06
N LYS A 184 -46.01 -28.23 -39.25
CA LYS A 184 -46.61 -27.49 -40.36
C LYS A 184 -46.10 -27.96 -41.72
N MET A 185 -44.81 -28.28 -41.84
CA MET A 185 -44.22 -28.84 -43.04
C MET A 185 -44.82 -30.22 -43.37
N ALA A 186 -44.96 -31.10 -42.37
CA ALA A 186 -45.59 -32.41 -42.56
C ALA A 186 -47.06 -32.29 -42.99
N ALA A 187 -47.82 -31.36 -42.38
CA ALA A 187 -49.20 -31.08 -42.76
C ALA A 187 -49.33 -30.52 -44.19
N ALA A 188 -48.40 -29.63 -44.60
CA ALA A 188 -48.36 -29.08 -45.95
C ALA A 188 -48.04 -30.15 -47.00
N ALA A 189 -47.06 -31.03 -46.73
CA ALA A 189 -46.70 -32.14 -47.61
C ALA A 189 -47.86 -33.12 -47.81
N LEU A 190 -48.61 -33.43 -46.75
CA LEU A 190 -49.80 -34.28 -46.83
C LEU A 190 -50.94 -33.61 -47.62
N LYS A 191 -51.08 -32.29 -47.54
CA LYS A 191 -52.07 -31.51 -48.32
C LYS A 191 -51.70 -31.48 -49.81
N GLU A 192 -50.43 -31.31 -50.16
CA GLU A 192 -49.96 -31.40 -51.55
C GLU A 192 -50.09 -32.82 -52.12
N ALA A 193 -49.96 -33.85 -51.28
CA ALA A 193 -50.18 -35.24 -51.67
C ALA A 193 -51.67 -35.61 -51.87
N GLY A 194 -52.60 -34.66 -51.70
CA GLY A 194 -54.04 -34.88 -51.91
C GLY A 194 -54.71 -35.75 -50.85
N VAL A 195 -54.10 -35.91 -49.67
CA VAL A 195 -54.66 -36.70 -48.56
C VAL A 195 -55.74 -35.87 -47.87
N ASP A 196 -56.97 -36.38 -47.83
CA ASP A 196 -58.09 -35.72 -47.18
C ASP A 196 -57.92 -35.63 -45.65
N GLU A 197 -58.52 -34.61 -45.04
CA GLU A 197 -58.35 -34.26 -43.63
C GLU A 197 -58.76 -35.40 -42.66
N ALA A 198 -59.67 -36.28 -43.10
CA ALA A 198 -60.09 -37.46 -42.32
C ALA A 198 -59.00 -38.54 -42.28
N THR A 199 -58.36 -38.80 -43.42
CA THR A 199 -57.20 -39.71 -43.51
C THR A 199 -56.00 -39.16 -42.71
N GLN A 200 -55.80 -37.85 -42.70
CA GLN A 200 -54.74 -37.17 -41.95
C GLN A 200 -54.90 -37.31 -40.42
N LYS A 201 -56.13 -37.16 -39.92
CA LYS A 201 -56.48 -37.29 -38.50
C LYS A 201 -56.37 -38.75 -38.02
N ALA A 202 -56.68 -39.71 -38.90
CA ALA A 202 -56.50 -41.13 -38.62
C ALA A 202 -55.01 -41.52 -38.53
N ALA A 203 -54.16 -40.99 -39.42
CA ALA A 203 -52.72 -41.26 -39.41
C ALA A 203 -52.00 -40.69 -38.19
N THR A 204 -52.33 -39.47 -37.76
CA THR A 204 -51.77 -38.86 -36.53
C THR A 204 -52.28 -39.53 -35.26
N GLY A 205 -53.55 -39.93 -35.21
CA GLY A 205 -54.11 -40.74 -34.13
C GLY A 205 -53.43 -42.10 -33.99
N ALA A 206 -53.17 -42.79 -35.11
CA ALA A 206 -52.46 -44.06 -35.15
C ALA A 206 -50.99 -43.94 -34.72
N ALA A 207 -50.28 -42.89 -35.17
CA ALA A 207 -48.88 -42.65 -34.77
C ALA A 207 -48.75 -42.39 -33.26
N LYS A 208 -49.69 -41.66 -32.65
CA LYS A 208 -49.71 -41.40 -31.20
C LYS A 208 -50.04 -42.64 -30.38
N ALA A 209 -50.94 -43.50 -30.88
CA ALA A 209 -51.27 -44.78 -30.25
C ALA A 209 -50.10 -45.79 -30.31
N LEU A 210 -49.38 -45.84 -31.43
CA LEU A 210 -48.21 -46.69 -31.59
C LEU A 210 -47.01 -46.22 -30.74
N GLY A 211 -46.76 -44.91 -30.67
CA GLY A 211 -45.71 -44.35 -29.80
C GLY A 211 -45.95 -44.61 -28.29
N GLY A 212 -47.21 -44.70 -27.87
CA GLY A 212 -47.58 -45.06 -26.50
C GLY A 212 -47.46 -46.55 -26.17
N LEU A 213 -47.44 -47.44 -27.19
CA LEU A 213 -47.24 -48.88 -26.99
C LEU A 213 -45.76 -49.28 -26.96
N LEU A 214 -44.89 -48.53 -27.63
CA LEU A 214 -43.44 -48.80 -27.69
C LEU A 214 -42.65 -48.28 -26.48
N ASN A 215 -43.31 -47.57 -25.56
CA ASN A 215 -42.70 -46.97 -24.36
C ASN A 215 -43.23 -47.58 -23.05
N LYS A 216 -43.76 -48.81 -23.10
CA LYS A 216 -44.15 -49.62 -21.94
C LYS A 216 -43.24 -50.83 -21.80
#